data_AF-W6KNK6-F1
#
_entry.id   AF-W6KNK6-F1
#
_cell.length_a   1.000
_cell.length_b   1.000
_cell.length_c   1.000
_cell.angle_alpha   90.00
_cell.angle_beta   90.00
_cell.angle_gamma   90.00
#
_symmetry.space_group_name_H-M   'P 1'
#
loop_
_entity.id
_entity.type
_entity.pdbx_description
1 polymer ?
#
loop_
_entity_poly.entity_id
_entity_poly.type
_entity_poly.pdbx_seq_one_letter_code
_entity_poly.pdbx_strand_id
1 'polypeptide(L)'
;MSNNTANSADVVYGKLEEISRGLHQGTLVTIPSYELYKLAREEELSAYRQLCRVFTMHNGEQLTKLHRRMLEDLRETLVIPEDRAELELQVSASDPVVKGVFMSGILNSRENFFDGVDDVLLRQAGEGRASDDGCTLISFSNRPSKFARKENDSTMHAVQSNLHLNAASSGAAEGGAASVNGSRAVAARRKQILMSVNKAGKEVRLAASSLLYSKDQAVRKKCLEILESKRDTLLQFKEEIETM
;
A
#
# COMPACT_ATOMS: atom_id res chain seq x y z
N MET A 1 -44.98 12.00 7.34
CA MET A 1 -44.58 10.75 8.02
C MET A 1 -43.10 10.85 8.31
N SER A 2 -42.77 11.23 9.55
CA SER A 2 -41.39 11.44 9.98
C SER A 2 -40.79 10.08 10.29
N ASN A 3 -40.04 9.52 9.34
CA ASN A 3 -39.32 8.27 9.55
C ASN A 3 -38.20 8.55 10.57
N ASN A 4 -38.42 8.08 11.80
CA ASN A 4 -37.42 8.03 12.84
C ASN A 4 -36.42 6.93 12.47
N THR A 5 -35.54 7.19 11.50
CA THR A 5 -34.44 6.30 11.12
C THR A 5 -33.37 6.38 12.21
N ALA A 6 -33.61 5.71 13.33
CA ALA A 6 -32.53 5.37 14.25
C ALA A 6 -31.48 4.59 13.44
N ASN A 7 -30.22 5.01 13.56
CA ASN A 7 -29.11 4.36 12.89
C ASN A 7 -29.01 2.91 13.40
N SER A 8 -28.90 1.92 12.50
CA SER A 8 -28.87 0.51 12.91
C SER A 8 -27.65 0.20 13.78
N ALA A 9 -26.55 0.91 13.53
CA ALA A 9 -25.39 0.92 14.42
C ALA A 9 -25.76 1.34 15.85
N ASP A 10 -26.48 2.44 16.02
CA ASP A 10 -26.87 2.96 17.34
C ASP A 10 -27.78 1.96 18.08
N VAL A 11 -28.68 1.29 17.37
CA VAL A 11 -29.55 0.25 17.95
C VAL A 11 -28.75 -0.97 18.41
N VAL A 12 -27.78 -1.42 17.62
CA VAL A 12 -26.97 -2.60 17.94
C VAL A 12 -25.96 -2.27 19.04
N TYR A 13 -25.15 -1.22 18.86
CA TYR A 13 -24.13 -0.82 19.83
C TYR A 13 -24.75 -0.34 21.15
N GLY A 14 -25.86 0.39 21.11
CA GLY A 14 -26.57 0.80 22.32
C GLY A 14 -27.04 -0.39 23.15
N LYS A 15 -27.66 -1.40 22.50
CA LYS A 15 -28.06 -2.64 23.19
C LYS A 15 -26.87 -3.44 23.71
N LEU A 16 -25.78 -3.53 22.94
CA LEU A 16 -24.56 -4.20 23.39
C LEU A 16 -23.92 -3.49 24.59
N GLU A 17 -23.95 -2.15 24.61
CA GLU A 17 -23.43 -1.35 25.72
C GLU A 17 -24.30 -1.45 26.97
N GLU A 18 -25.63 -1.49 26.83
CA GLU A 18 -26.55 -1.75 27.94
C GLU A 18 -26.34 -3.15 28.54
N ILE A 19 -26.05 -4.15 27.71
CA ILE A 19 -25.68 -5.50 28.16
C ILE A 19 -24.34 -5.46 28.89
N SER A 20 -23.31 -4.80 28.33
CA SER A 20 -21.98 -4.73 28.94
C SER A 20 -21.96 -3.97 30.27
N ARG A 21 -22.88 -3.01 30.45
CA ARG A 21 -23.07 -2.29 31.72
C ARG A 21 -23.91 -3.07 32.74
N GLY A 22 -24.36 -4.28 32.42
CA GLY A 22 -25.13 -5.12 33.32
C GLY A 22 -26.56 -4.65 33.57
N LEU A 23 -27.11 -3.74 32.76
CA LEU A 23 -28.49 -3.27 32.92
C LEU A 23 -29.52 -4.41 32.75
N HIS A 24 -29.12 -5.50 32.10
CA HIS A 24 -29.97 -6.64 31.78
C HIS A 24 -29.51 -7.95 32.44
N GLN A 25 -28.84 -7.89 33.61
CA GLN A 25 -28.39 -9.08 34.33
C GLN A 25 -29.53 -10.11 34.48
N GLY A 26 -29.32 -11.31 33.93
CA GLY A 26 -30.29 -12.42 33.98
C GLY A 26 -31.40 -12.40 32.93
N THR A 27 -31.45 -11.40 32.04
CA THR A 27 -32.47 -11.31 30.98
C THR A 27 -31.82 -11.38 29.59
N LEU A 28 -32.29 -12.31 28.75
CA LEU A 28 -31.85 -12.40 27.36
C LEU A 28 -32.36 -11.19 26.56
N VAL A 29 -31.46 -10.30 26.16
CA VAL A 29 -31.77 -9.19 25.26
C VAL A 29 -31.70 -9.69 23.83
N THR A 30 -32.79 -9.54 23.08
CA THR A 30 -32.83 -9.90 21.67
C THR A 30 -32.51 -8.69 20.79
N ILE A 31 -31.57 -8.87 19.87
CA ILE A 31 -31.31 -7.93 18.78
C ILE A 31 -32.02 -8.50 17.54
N PRO A 32 -32.94 -7.75 16.91
CA PRO A 32 -33.60 -8.22 15.70
C PRO A 32 -32.57 -8.56 14.62
N SER A 33 -32.72 -9.73 13.99
CA SER A 33 -31.78 -10.19 12.95
C SER A 33 -31.68 -9.22 11.76
N TYR A 34 -32.75 -8.46 11.47
CA TYR A 34 -32.73 -7.46 10.40
C TYR A 34 -31.80 -6.27 10.72
N GLU A 35 -31.68 -5.87 11.99
CA GLU A 35 -30.78 -4.78 12.40
C GLU A 35 -29.32 -5.24 12.32
N LEU A 36 -29.05 -6.49 12.72
CA LEU A 36 -27.73 -7.09 12.58
C LEU A 36 -27.33 -7.22 11.10
N TYR A 37 -28.25 -7.70 10.26
CA TYR A 37 -28.00 -7.80 8.82
C TYR A 37 -27.79 -6.43 8.18
N LYS A 38 -28.61 -5.44 8.52
CA LYS A 38 -28.50 -4.09 7.96
C LYS A 38 -27.15 -3.46 8.34
N LEU A 39 -26.75 -3.55 9.61
CA LEU A 39 -25.43 -3.09 10.06
C LEU A 39 -24.31 -3.82 9.33
N ALA A 40 -24.35 -5.15 9.27
CA ALA A 40 -23.35 -5.94 8.56
C ALA A 40 -23.25 -5.53 7.08
N ARG A 41 -24.40 -5.33 6.41
CA ARG A 41 -24.43 -4.93 5.01
C ARG A 41 -23.90 -3.52 4.79
N GLU A 42 -24.15 -2.59 5.70
CA GLU A 42 -23.57 -1.24 5.67
C GLU A 42 -22.04 -1.28 5.81
N GLU A 43 -21.52 -2.14 6.70
CA GLU A 43 -20.08 -2.37 6.87
C GLU A 43 -19.43 -2.99 5.62
N GLU A 44 -20.05 -4.00 4.99
CA GLU A 44 -19.57 -4.60 3.74
C GLU A 44 -19.43 -3.56 2.62
N LEU A 45 -20.47 -2.74 2.42
CA LEU A 45 -20.48 -1.69 1.42
C LEU A 45 -19.46 -0.59 1.73
N SER A 46 -19.33 -0.22 3.02
CA SER A 46 -18.33 0.75 3.48
C SER A 46 -16.91 0.26 3.23
N ALA A 47 -16.60 -0.98 3.61
CA ALA A 47 -15.29 -1.59 3.41
C ALA A 47 -14.89 -1.61 1.93
N TYR A 48 -15.80 -2.05 1.04
CA TYR A 48 -15.56 -2.07 -0.39
C TYR A 48 -15.34 -0.67 -0.98
N ARG A 49 -16.16 0.30 -0.56
CA ARG A 49 -16.02 1.71 -0.96
C ARG A 49 -14.66 2.26 -0.54
N GLN A 50 -14.24 2.04 0.70
CA GLN A 50 -12.95 2.53 1.18
C GLN A 50 -11.79 1.91 0.42
N LEU A 51 -11.87 0.61 0.09
CA LEU A 51 -10.83 -0.03 -0.72
C LEU A 51 -10.75 0.55 -2.13
N CYS A 52 -11.89 0.81 -2.78
CA CYS A 52 -11.93 1.48 -4.08
C CYS A 52 -11.24 2.85 -4.02
N ARG A 53 -11.53 3.64 -2.99
CA ARG A 53 -10.92 4.95 -2.76
C ARG A 53 -9.40 4.84 -2.60
N VAL A 54 -8.94 3.95 -1.72
CA VAL A 54 -7.50 3.77 -1.45
C VAL A 54 -6.75 3.34 -2.70
N PHE A 55 -7.28 2.38 -3.47
CA PHE A 55 -6.64 1.96 -4.72
C PHE A 55 -6.59 3.08 -5.76
N THR A 56 -7.62 3.91 -5.81
CA THR A 56 -7.67 5.09 -6.68
C THR A 56 -6.69 6.17 -6.21
N MET A 57 -6.51 6.38 -4.89
CA MET A 57 -5.49 7.31 -4.37
C MET A 57 -4.06 6.89 -4.78
N HIS A 58 -3.81 5.59 -4.92
CA HIS A 58 -2.49 5.08 -5.32
C HIS A 58 -2.25 5.08 -6.84
N ASN A 59 -3.28 4.86 -7.66
CA ASN A 59 -3.10 4.58 -9.10
C ASN A 59 -3.93 5.48 -10.02
N GLY A 60 -4.72 6.39 -9.45
CA GLY A 60 -5.70 7.18 -10.19
C GLY A 60 -6.78 6.28 -10.79
N GLU A 61 -7.26 6.66 -11.97
CA GLU A 61 -8.30 5.92 -12.70
C GLU A 61 -7.77 4.58 -13.28
N GLN A 62 -6.45 4.42 -13.39
CA GLN A 62 -5.84 3.23 -13.97
C GLN A 62 -5.38 2.25 -12.91
N LEU A 63 -6.31 1.44 -12.40
CA LEU A 63 -5.97 0.37 -11.47
C LEU A 63 -4.97 -0.63 -12.07
N THR A 64 -4.10 -1.19 -11.24
CA THR A 64 -3.23 -2.30 -11.63
C THR A 64 -4.05 -3.59 -11.79
N LYS A 65 -3.50 -4.58 -12.50
CA LYS A 65 -4.13 -5.91 -12.62
C LYS A 65 -4.34 -6.56 -11.25
N LEU A 66 -3.40 -6.34 -10.32
CA LEU A 66 -3.49 -6.86 -8.95
C LEU A 66 -4.68 -6.23 -8.20
N HIS A 67 -4.81 -4.90 -8.22
CA HIS A 67 -5.90 -4.21 -7.53
C HIS A 67 -7.27 -4.57 -8.09
N ARG A 68 -7.40 -4.73 -9.42
CA ARG A 68 -8.64 -5.22 -10.03
C ARG A 68 -9.02 -6.61 -9.51
N ARG A 69 -8.07 -7.55 -9.50
CA ARG A 69 -8.31 -8.90 -8.97
C ARG A 69 -8.70 -8.88 -7.50
N MET A 70 -8.06 -8.06 -6.69
CA MET A 70 -8.42 -7.92 -5.28
C MET A 70 -9.86 -7.40 -5.09
N LEU A 71 -10.28 -6.43 -5.91
CA LEU A 71 -11.67 -5.95 -5.89
C LEU A 71 -12.65 -7.02 -6.37
N GLU A 72 -12.30 -7.81 -7.40
CA GLU A 72 -13.10 -8.93 -7.87
C GLU A 72 -13.28 -10.01 -6.79
N ASP A 73 -12.19 -10.44 -6.15
CA ASP A 73 -12.21 -11.44 -5.06
C ASP A 73 -13.03 -10.93 -3.86
N LEU A 74 -12.90 -9.64 -3.51
CA LEU A 74 -13.66 -9.04 -2.42
C LEU A 74 -15.14 -8.87 -2.78
N ARG A 75 -15.45 -8.50 -4.04
CA ARG A 75 -16.82 -8.39 -4.55
C ARG A 75 -17.56 -9.72 -4.42
N GLU A 76 -16.91 -10.83 -4.77
CA GLU A 76 -17.47 -12.18 -4.61
C GLU A 76 -17.69 -12.51 -3.13
N THR A 77 -16.69 -12.23 -2.27
CA THR A 77 -16.75 -12.51 -0.83
C THR A 77 -17.87 -11.74 -0.12
N LEU A 78 -18.03 -10.46 -0.44
CA LEU A 78 -19.02 -9.56 0.19
C LEU A 78 -20.35 -9.53 -0.58
N VAL A 79 -20.50 -10.36 -1.62
CA VAL A 79 -21.70 -10.43 -2.46
C VAL A 79 -22.15 -9.04 -2.92
N ILE A 80 -21.22 -8.26 -3.48
CA ILE A 80 -21.51 -6.92 -4.01
C ILE A 80 -21.92 -7.05 -5.47
N PRO A 81 -23.11 -6.55 -5.87
CA PRO A 81 -23.53 -6.56 -7.26
C PRO A 81 -22.56 -5.80 -8.17
N GLU A 82 -22.42 -6.24 -9.42
CA GLU A 82 -21.51 -5.64 -10.40
C GLU A 82 -21.82 -4.14 -10.62
N ASP A 83 -23.09 -3.79 -10.85
CA ASP A 83 -23.53 -2.40 -11.00
C ASP A 83 -23.13 -1.51 -9.80
N ARG A 84 -23.20 -2.07 -8.58
CA ARG A 84 -22.79 -1.34 -7.37
C ARG A 84 -21.28 -1.19 -7.30
N ALA A 85 -20.53 -2.23 -7.65
CA ALA A 85 -19.08 -2.20 -7.67
C ALA A 85 -18.54 -1.16 -8.66
N GLU A 86 -19.12 -1.09 -9.86
CA GLU A 86 -18.77 -0.10 -10.88
C GLU A 86 -19.07 1.32 -10.40
N LEU A 87 -20.23 1.53 -9.76
CA LEU A 87 -20.61 2.83 -9.21
C LEU A 87 -19.62 3.30 -8.13
N GLU A 88 -19.19 2.42 -7.20
CA GLU A 88 -18.22 2.79 -6.17
C GLU A 88 -16.86 3.18 -6.76
N LEU A 89 -16.45 2.51 -7.84
CA LEU A 89 -15.22 2.84 -8.54
C LEU A 89 -15.34 4.18 -9.28
N GLN A 90 -16.47 4.44 -9.93
CA GLN A 90 -16.75 5.71 -10.60
C GLN A 90 -16.81 6.87 -9.60
N VAL A 91 -17.50 6.69 -8.47
CA VAL A 91 -17.57 7.68 -7.39
C VAL A 91 -16.17 7.97 -6.85
N SER A 92 -15.38 6.93 -6.59
CA SER A 92 -13.99 7.06 -6.12
C SER A 92 -13.13 7.82 -7.13
N ALA A 93 -13.26 7.50 -8.42
CA ALA A 93 -12.56 8.20 -9.50
C ALA A 93 -12.94 9.67 -9.59
N SER A 94 -14.20 10.03 -9.30
CA SER A 94 -14.70 11.41 -9.36
C SER A 94 -14.43 12.25 -8.10
N ASP A 95 -14.05 11.62 -6.98
CA ASP A 95 -13.93 12.27 -5.69
C ASP A 95 -12.74 13.28 -5.65
N PRO A 96 -12.98 14.56 -5.30
CA PRO A 96 -11.94 15.58 -5.27
C PRO A 96 -10.80 15.30 -4.30
N VAL A 97 -11.09 14.69 -3.14
CA VAL A 97 -10.09 14.33 -2.13
C VAL A 97 -9.22 13.20 -2.65
N VAL A 98 -9.84 12.16 -3.22
CA VAL A 98 -9.11 11.03 -3.81
C VAL A 98 -8.20 11.50 -4.95
N LYS A 99 -8.72 12.34 -5.86
CA LYS A 99 -7.93 12.97 -6.93
C LYS A 99 -6.80 13.81 -6.37
N GLY A 100 -7.07 14.66 -5.38
CA GLY A 100 -6.08 15.51 -4.74
C GLY A 100 -4.93 14.71 -4.13
N VAL A 101 -5.24 13.63 -3.42
CA VAL A 101 -4.24 12.72 -2.84
C VAL A 101 -3.40 12.06 -3.95
N PHE A 102 -4.03 11.53 -5.00
CA PHE A 102 -3.29 10.94 -6.11
C PHE A 102 -2.36 11.96 -6.81
N MET A 103 -2.89 13.14 -7.17
CA MET A 103 -2.14 14.19 -7.86
C MET A 103 -1.00 14.76 -7.01
N SER A 104 -1.17 14.80 -5.68
CA SER A 104 -0.13 15.28 -4.76
C SER A 104 1.09 14.35 -4.72
N GLY A 105 0.94 13.07 -5.09
CA GLY A 105 1.99 12.07 -4.95
C GLY A 105 2.39 11.80 -3.50
N ILE A 106 1.62 12.27 -2.51
CA ILE A 106 1.96 12.18 -1.08
C ILE A 106 2.22 10.74 -0.63
N LEU A 107 1.45 9.79 -1.17
CA LEU A 107 1.57 8.37 -0.84
C LEU A 107 2.83 7.70 -1.41
N ASN A 108 3.55 8.36 -2.34
CA ASN A 108 4.84 7.91 -2.87
C ASN A 108 6.02 8.46 -2.06
N SER A 109 5.76 9.42 -1.18
CA SER A 109 6.74 10.14 -0.37
C SER A 109 6.50 9.89 1.11
N ARG A 110 5.93 8.74 1.49
CA ARG A 110 5.52 8.41 2.87
C ARG A 110 6.66 8.57 3.86
N GLU A 111 7.89 8.29 3.44
CA GLU A 111 9.11 8.46 4.23
C GLU A 111 9.41 9.92 4.62
N ASN A 112 8.82 10.89 3.91
CA ASN A 112 8.99 12.32 4.15
C ASN A 112 7.90 12.90 5.06
N PHE A 113 6.89 12.11 5.43
CA PHE A 113 5.79 12.54 6.29
C PHE A 113 5.80 11.74 7.60
N PHE A 114 5.75 12.48 8.70
CA PHE A 114 5.42 11.90 9.99
C PHE A 114 3.89 11.89 10.11
N ASP A 115 3.27 10.72 10.07
CA ASP A 115 1.81 10.57 10.16
C ASP A 115 1.29 10.70 11.60
N GLY A 116 2.19 10.77 12.59
CA GLY A 116 1.84 10.83 14.01
C GLY A 116 1.23 9.52 14.52
N VAL A 117 1.34 8.43 13.75
CA VAL A 117 0.83 7.12 14.09
C VAL A 117 2.03 6.19 14.24
N ASP A 118 2.43 5.93 15.48
CA ASP A 118 3.35 4.82 15.72
C ASP A 118 2.64 3.52 15.26
N ASP A 119 3.32 2.73 14.42
CA ASP A 119 2.88 1.37 14.09
C ASP A 119 2.73 0.59 15.40
N VAL A 120 1.51 0.50 15.91
CA VAL A 120 1.23 -0.29 17.11
C VAL A 120 1.51 -1.74 16.75
N LEU A 121 2.65 -2.25 17.21
CA LEU A 121 2.98 -3.65 17.08
C LEU A 121 1.82 -4.45 17.67
N LEU A 122 1.21 -5.34 16.89
CA LEU A 122 0.06 -6.17 17.32
C LEU A 122 0.29 -6.89 18.66
N ARG A 123 1.56 -7.07 19.05
CA ARG A 123 1.97 -7.62 20.35
C ARG A 123 1.58 -6.71 21.54
N GLN A 124 1.59 -5.39 21.38
CA GLN A 124 1.19 -4.40 22.39
C GLN A 124 -0.33 -4.21 22.47
N ALA A 125 -1.07 -4.50 21.39
CA ALA A 125 -2.54 -4.48 21.40
C ALA A 125 -3.14 -5.64 22.24
N GLY A 126 -2.36 -6.66 22.58
CA GLY A 126 -2.78 -7.84 23.33
C GLY A 126 -2.62 -7.75 24.85
N GLU A 127 -1.98 -6.71 25.39
CA GLU A 127 -1.73 -6.58 26.84
C GLU A 127 -2.94 -6.05 27.63
N GLY A 128 -3.99 -5.61 26.92
CA GLY A 128 -5.30 -5.28 27.48
C GLY A 128 -6.34 -6.39 27.28
N ARG A 129 -5.96 -7.67 27.29
CA ARG A 129 -6.96 -8.75 27.31
C ARG A 129 -7.78 -8.64 28.59
N ALA A 130 -9.08 -8.40 28.44
CA ALA A 130 -10.05 -8.73 29.46
C ALA A 130 -9.80 -10.18 29.89
N SER A 131 -9.61 -10.41 31.20
CA SER A 131 -9.62 -11.75 31.75
C SER A 131 -10.94 -12.40 31.35
N ASP A 132 -10.86 -13.53 30.64
CA ASP A 132 -11.99 -14.42 30.43
C ASP A 132 -12.50 -14.83 31.80
N ASP A 133 -13.64 -14.27 32.20
CA ASP A 133 -14.31 -14.53 33.48
C ASP A 133 -15.08 -15.86 33.46
N GLY A 134 -14.93 -16.65 32.39
CA GLY A 134 -15.56 -17.95 32.25
C GLY A 134 -17.08 -17.86 32.06
N CYS A 135 -17.62 -16.65 31.87
CA CYS A 135 -19.03 -16.43 31.55
C CYS A 135 -19.25 -16.57 30.04
N THR A 136 -19.10 -17.78 29.51
CA THR A 136 -19.51 -18.08 28.14
C THR A 136 -21.03 -18.15 28.06
N LEU A 137 -21.65 -17.16 27.41
CA LEU A 137 -22.94 -17.34 26.75
C LEU A 137 -22.93 -16.75 25.34
N ILE A 138 -22.16 -17.39 24.46
CA ILE A 138 -22.48 -17.49 23.03
C ILE A 138 -22.34 -18.96 22.67
N SER A 139 -23.46 -19.63 22.41
CA SER A 139 -23.48 -21.03 21.97
C SER A 139 -22.97 -21.11 20.52
N PHE A 140 -21.71 -21.50 20.34
CA PHE A 140 -21.22 -22.03 19.08
C PHE A 140 -21.41 -23.55 19.09
N SER A 141 -22.58 -24.02 18.69
CA SER A 141 -22.75 -25.44 18.38
C SER A 141 -21.94 -25.78 17.12
N ASN A 142 -20.73 -26.31 17.35
CA ASN A 142 -20.01 -27.30 16.56
C ASN A 142 -20.33 -27.38 15.05
N ARG A 143 -19.44 -26.81 14.23
CA ARG A 143 -19.05 -27.46 12.96
C ARG A 143 -17.53 -27.45 12.82
N PRO A 144 -16.88 -28.63 12.73
CA PRO A 144 -15.46 -28.71 12.42
C PRO A 144 -15.28 -28.58 10.90
N SER A 145 -14.80 -27.44 10.41
CA SER A 145 -14.35 -27.35 9.02
C SER A 145 -12.92 -27.88 8.93
N LYS A 146 -12.79 -29.08 8.35
CA LYS A 146 -11.52 -29.70 7.99
C LYS A 146 -10.89 -28.93 6.84
N PHE A 147 -9.87 -28.12 7.09
CA PHE A 147 -8.77 -27.88 6.14
C PHE A 147 -7.51 -27.48 6.91
N ALA A 148 -6.79 -28.48 7.42
CA ALA A 148 -5.40 -28.32 7.83
C ALA A 148 -4.53 -28.37 6.56
N ARG A 149 -4.04 -27.22 6.09
CA ARG A 149 -2.92 -27.19 5.14
C ARG A 149 -1.63 -27.22 5.95
N LYS A 150 -0.89 -28.31 5.75
CA LYS A 150 0.39 -28.63 6.38
C LYS A 150 1.47 -27.72 5.77
N GLU A 151 2.02 -26.78 6.54
CA GLU A 151 3.28 -26.12 6.19
C GLU A 151 4.43 -26.96 6.74
N ASN A 152 5.22 -27.52 5.83
CA ASN A 152 6.50 -28.11 6.18
C ASN A 152 7.51 -26.97 6.36
N ASP A 153 7.92 -26.78 7.60
CA ASP A 153 9.10 -26.02 7.98
C ASP A 153 10.32 -26.92 7.83
N SER A 154 11.25 -26.52 6.96
CA SER A 154 12.66 -26.94 6.98
C SER A 154 13.44 -26.20 5.88
N THR A 155 14.17 -25.17 6.28
CA THR A 155 15.65 -25.15 6.31
C THR A 155 16.17 -23.76 5.95
N MET A 156 16.86 -23.19 6.93
CA MET A 156 17.91 -22.16 6.84
C MET A 156 18.65 -22.09 5.50
N HIS A 157 18.99 -20.89 5.03
CA HIS A 157 20.38 -20.43 4.99
C HIS A 157 20.52 -19.01 4.42
N ALA A 158 21.25 -18.19 5.18
CA ALA A 158 22.27 -17.25 4.75
C ALA A 158 22.04 -16.43 3.46
N VAL A 159 21.78 -15.15 3.65
CA VAL A 159 22.09 -14.09 2.69
C VAL A 159 23.61 -14.07 2.48
N GLN A 160 24.11 -14.78 1.48
CA GLN A 160 25.42 -14.53 0.88
C GLN A 160 25.21 -13.91 -0.50
N SER A 161 25.39 -12.60 -0.53
CA SER A 161 25.69 -11.82 -1.71
C SER A 161 26.93 -12.39 -2.42
N ASN A 162 26.75 -12.94 -3.62
CA ASN A 162 27.81 -13.08 -4.60
C ASN A 162 27.32 -12.55 -5.95
N LEU A 163 27.89 -11.42 -6.35
CA LEU A 163 27.98 -11.02 -7.75
C LEU A 163 28.60 -12.18 -8.54
N HIS A 164 28.03 -12.51 -9.70
CA HIS A 164 28.80 -12.74 -10.92
C HIS A 164 27.95 -12.46 -12.16
N LEU A 165 28.60 -11.79 -13.12
CA LEU A 165 28.09 -11.39 -14.42
C LEU A 165 27.70 -12.59 -15.28
N ASN A 166 26.74 -12.40 -16.19
CA ASN A 166 26.98 -12.73 -17.59
C ASN A 166 26.04 -11.97 -18.53
N ALA A 167 26.68 -11.36 -19.54
CA ALA A 167 26.08 -10.73 -20.69
C ALA A 167 25.95 -11.78 -21.83
N ALA A 168 24.81 -11.75 -22.51
CA ALA A 168 24.60 -12.18 -23.90
C ALA A 168 23.22 -11.59 -24.30
N SER A 169 23.10 -10.60 -25.19
CA SER A 169 23.14 -10.71 -26.66
C SER A 169 22.13 -11.76 -27.16
N SER A 170 21.28 -11.58 -28.17
CA SER A 170 21.00 -10.55 -29.17
C SER A 170 19.69 -10.99 -29.84
N GLY A 171 18.90 -10.06 -30.38
CA GLY A 171 17.75 -10.40 -31.23
C GLY A 171 17.47 -9.24 -32.18
N ALA A 172 17.94 -9.38 -33.41
CA ALA A 172 17.85 -8.40 -34.49
C ALA A 172 16.47 -8.40 -35.15
N ALA A 173 16.02 -7.24 -35.61
CA ALA A 173 15.07 -7.13 -36.72
C ALA A 173 15.48 -5.91 -37.58
N GLU A 174 15.66 -6.20 -38.85
CA GLU A 174 16.14 -5.35 -39.94
C GLU A 174 15.17 -4.25 -40.33
N GLY A 175 15.72 -3.18 -40.92
CA GLY A 175 14.96 -2.25 -41.75
C GLY A 175 15.61 -0.89 -41.92
N GLY A 176 16.05 -0.58 -43.15
CA GLY A 176 16.17 0.81 -43.62
C GLY A 176 17.59 1.38 -43.70
N ALA A 177 18.14 1.39 -44.91
CA ALA A 177 19.34 2.11 -45.30
C ALA A 177 19.10 3.64 -45.32
N ALA A 178 20.06 4.41 -44.80
CA ALA A 178 20.57 5.68 -45.33
C ALA A 178 21.26 6.49 -44.22
N SER A 179 22.57 6.77 -44.38
CA SER A 179 23.27 7.89 -43.76
C SER A 179 23.21 8.04 -42.22
N VAL A 180 23.84 7.15 -41.43
CA VAL A 180 23.73 7.19 -39.95
C VAL A 180 25.04 6.87 -39.20
N ASN A 181 26.20 7.34 -39.66
CA ASN A 181 27.42 7.20 -38.84
C ASN A 181 27.50 8.22 -37.70
N GLY A 182 26.86 9.39 -37.83
CA GLY A 182 26.75 10.38 -36.75
C GLY A 182 25.71 9.99 -35.69
N SER A 183 24.50 9.59 -36.10
CA SER A 183 23.37 9.44 -35.17
C SER A 183 23.45 8.18 -34.30
N ARG A 184 24.15 7.12 -34.73
CA ARG A 184 24.39 5.92 -33.90
C ARG A 184 25.37 6.19 -32.76
N ALA A 185 26.43 6.97 -33.01
CA ALA A 185 27.40 7.35 -31.99
C ALA A 185 26.77 8.28 -30.94
N VAL A 186 25.98 9.25 -31.38
CA VAL A 186 25.21 10.15 -30.50
C VAL A 186 24.20 9.38 -29.65
N ALA A 187 23.47 8.42 -30.23
CA ALA A 187 22.52 7.59 -29.49
C ALA A 187 23.20 6.68 -28.44
N ALA A 188 24.35 6.08 -28.79
CA ALA A 188 25.13 5.29 -27.85
C ALA A 188 25.67 6.14 -26.69
N ARG A 189 26.15 7.35 -26.99
CA ARG A 189 26.67 8.29 -25.98
C ARG A 189 25.56 8.80 -25.05
N ARG A 190 24.37 9.15 -25.58
CA ARG A 190 23.20 9.51 -24.76
C ARG A 190 22.77 8.37 -23.82
N LYS A 191 22.81 7.11 -24.29
CA LYS A 191 22.52 5.94 -23.44
C LYS A 191 23.56 5.78 -22.32
N GLN A 192 24.83 6.01 -22.61
CA GLN A 192 25.90 5.97 -21.61
C GLN A 192 25.72 7.07 -20.55
N ILE A 193 25.41 8.30 -20.96
CA ILE A 193 25.13 9.42 -20.04
C ILE A 193 23.93 9.08 -19.15
N LEU A 194 22.84 8.55 -19.70
CA LEU A 194 21.67 8.15 -18.92
C LEU A 194 21.99 7.09 -17.84
N MET A 195 22.83 6.11 -18.17
CA MET A 195 23.27 5.11 -17.19
C MET A 195 24.12 5.74 -16.07
N SER A 196 25.02 6.67 -16.43
CA SER A 196 25.85 7.39 -15.46
C SER A 196 25.05 8.33 -14.56
N VAL A 197 24.03 9.02 -15.10
CA VAL A 197 23.09 9.85 -14.33
C VAL A 197 22.30 8.99 -13.35
N ASN A 198 21.78 7.83 -13.79
CA ASN A 198 21.08 6.90 -12.90
C ASN A 198 21.98 6.36 -11.77
N LYS A 199 23.26 6.09 -12.07
CA LYS A 199 24.24 5.68 -11.06
C LYS A 199 24.50 6.82 -10.06
N ALA A 200 24.74 8.03 -10.54
CA ALA A 200 24.93 9.21 -9.68
C ALA A 200 23.71 9.46 -8.78
N GLY A 201 22.49 9.32 -9.31
CA GLY A 201 21.26 9.46 -8.53
C GLY A 201 21.07 8.40 -7.43
N LYS A 202 21.57 7.17 -7.62
CA LYS A 202 21.61 6.16 -6.54
C LYS A 202 22.61 6.54 -5.45
N GLU A 203 23.80 6.98 -5.84
CA GLU A 203 24.86 7.38 -4.90
C GLU A 203 24.50 8.64 -4.10
N VAL A 204 23.83 9.62 -4.73
CA VAL A 204 23.29 10.82 -4.06
C VAL A 204 22.24 10.43 -3.02
N ARG A 205 21.30 9.52 -3.36
CA ARG A 205 20.29 9.04 -2.39
C ARG A 205 20.93 8.37 -1.18
N LEU A 206 21.92 7.50 -1.41
CA LEU A 206 22.65 6.84 -0.33
C LEU A 206 23.38 7.86 0.55
N ALA A 207 24.16 8.77 -0.05
CA ALA A 207 24.90 9.80 0.69
C ALA A 207 23.99 10.77 1.47
N ALA A 208 22.85 11.18 0.88
CA ALA A 208 21.86 12.02 1.55
C ALA A 208 21.22 11.32 2.74
N SER A 209 20.85 10.04 2.59
CA SER A 209 20.30 9.25 3.70
C SER A 209 21.32 9.10 4.83
N SER A 210 22.59 8.76 4.52
CA SER A 210 23.65 8.67 5.52
C SER A 210 23.95 10.00 6.21
N LEU A 211 23.82 11.13 5.49
CA LEU A 211 23.98 12.48 6.05
C LEU A 211 22.87 12.84 7.05
N LEU A 212 21.62 12.44 6.76
CA LEU A 212 20.46 12.75 7.59
C LEU A 212 20.43 11.95 8.91
N TYR A 213 20.86 10.69 8.88
CA TYR A 213 20.76 9.80 10.05
C TYR A 213 22.06 9.69 10.86
N SER A 214 23.20 10.19 10.36
CA SER A 214 24.46 10.11 11.09
C SER A 214 24.64 11.25 12.10
N LYS A 215 24.91 10.88 13.36
CA LYS A 215 25.34 11.81 14.42
C LYS A 215 26.86 12.05 14.42
N ASP A 216 27.61 11.32 13.59
CA ASP A 216 29.07 11.42 13.49
C ASP A 216 29.49 12.52 12.50
N GLN A 217 30.28 13.47 12.98
CA GLN A 217 30.78 14.61 12.21
C GLN A 217 31.72 14.21 11.06
N ALA A 218 32.47 13.11 11.20
CA ALA A 218 33.36 12.62 10.15
C ALA A 218 32.57 12.04 8.97
N VAL A 219 31.53 11.26 9.26
CA VAL A 219 30.60 10.71 8.25
C VAL A 219 29.86 11.82 7.52
N ARG A 220 29.42 12.86 8.23
CA ARG A 220 28.74 14.00 7.62
C ARG A 220 29.63 14.77 6.64
N LYS A 221 30.90 15.04 7.00
CA LYS A 221 31.87 15.68 6.09
C LYS A 221 32.08 14.85 4.83
N LYS A 222 32.31 13.54 4.98
CA LYS A 222 32.48 12.63 3.85
C LYS A 222 31.26 12.56 2.94
N CYS A 223 30.05 12.58 3.50
CA CYS A 223 28.82 12.60 2.70
C CYS A 223 28.66 13.92 1.93
N LEU A 224 29.03 15.07 2.52
CA LEU A 224 29.02 16.36 1.83
C LEU A 224 30.01 16.39 0.66
N GLU A 225 31.23 15.89 0.84
CA GLU A 225 32.23 15.78 -0.23
C GLU A 225 31.73 14.91 -1.40
N ILE A 226 31.05 13.80 -1.09
CA ILE A 226 30.43 12.94 -2.10
C ILE A 226 29.33 13.71 -2.85
N LEU A 227 28.46 14.43 -2.13
CA LEU A 227 27.37 15.19 -2.76
C LEU A 227 27.89 16.32 -3.65
N GLU A 228 28.94 17.04 -3.23
CA GLU A 228 29.59 18.08 -4.04
C GLU A 228 30.23 17.47 -5.29
N SER A 229 30.99 16.38 -5.16
CA SER A 229 31.58 15.68 -6.31
C SER A 229 30.52 15.20 -7.31
N LYS A 230 29.37 14.71 -6.84
CA LYS A 230 28.26 14.29 -7.71
C LYS A 230 27.51 15.45 -8.34
N ARG A 231 27.35 16.58 -7.64
CA ARG A 231 26.82 17.81 -8.23
C ARG A 231 27.65 18.24 -9.44
N ASP A 232 28.98 18.28 -9.28
CA ASP A 232 29.87 18.72 -10.35
C ASP A 232 29.86 17.74 -11.53
N THR A 233 29.78 16.43 -11.26
CA THR A 233 29.62 15.40 -12.31
C THR A 233 28.30 15.55 -13.09
N LEU A 234 27.20 15.86 -12.39
CA LEU A 234 25.89 16.05 -13.03
C LEU A 234 25.83 17.35 -13.85
N LEU A 235 26.51 18.41 -13.40
CA LEU A 235 26.68 19.64 -14.18
C LEU A 235 27.47 19.38 -15.47
N GLN A 236 28.54 18.57 -15.40
CA GLN A 236 29.28 18.18 -16.58
C GLN A 236 28.43 17.37 -17.57
N PHE A 237 27.59 16.44 -17.10
CA PHE A 237 26.66 15.72 -17.98
C PHE A 237 25.59 16.63 -18.57
N LYS A 238 25.16 17.68 -17.85
CA LYS A 238 24.23 18.68 -18.37
C LYS A 238 24.87 19.46 -19.52
N GLU A 239 26.08 19.96 -19.35
CA GLU A 239 26.84 20.65 -20.41
C GLU A 239 27.08 19.73 -21.62
N GLU A 240 27.40 18.45 -21.37
CA GLU A 240 27.59 17.46 -22.43
C GLU A 240 26.30 17.20 -23.22
N ILE A 241 25.13 17.17 -22.56
CA ILE A 241 23.83 17.03 -23.25
C ILE A 241 23.49 18.30 -24.04
N GLU A 242 23.80 19.49 -23.52
CA GLU A 242 23.53 20.77 -24.18
C GLU A 242 24.43 21.00 -25.42
N THR A 243 25.60 20.37 -25.45
CA THR A 243 26.55 20.45 -26.57
C THR A 243 26.39 19.34 -27.63
N MET A 244 25.50 18.35 -27.39
CA MET A 244 25.24 17.18 -28.25
C MET A 244 23.96 17.28 -29.09
#